data_AF-A0A7J8RIX4-F1
#
_entry.id   AF-A0A7J8RIX4-F1
#
_cell.length_a   1.000
_cell.length_b   1.000
_cell.length_c   1.000
_cell.angle_alpha   90.00
_cell.angle_beta   90.00
_cell.angle_gamma   90.00
#
_symmetry.space_group_name_H-M   'P 1'
#
loop_
_entity.id
_entity.type
_entity.pdbx_description
1 polymer ?
#
loop_
_entity_poly.entity_id
_entity_poly.type
_entity_poly.pdbx_seq_one_letter_code
_entity_poly.pdbx_strand_id
1 'polypeptide(L)'
;MKEFDDSMLSSVGDKDNVVLRSSVCQKYHLAFGVALLTAHQLHESLLFTTLSSFSHVNALPLPLTLLPSSLLPSITLMDPNLSKFPILSYIFSQQDPYNYPSLPPQIRQDLLTRFPHLPDPSILASLSRSIPTSVTQTHSLLRSLGPRPDPSAVSAARSKITHIQETQSSLQEADIYKTVLRLEGLHEDYERQLTEVEENLGRLYCSAVEQMSGDDEVNEDVVRILKEAENGVVERVELSGRQLRLLPEAFGKLHGLVYLNLSNNQIEVIPDSIGGLKKLEELNASSNHLQHLPDSVGLLLNLRILDVSGNKLNALPESIARCSSLVELDASFNNLTFLPNNIGYGLLNLEKLSIQLNKIHFLPSSICEMRSLRYLDAHFNELHGLPQVIGRMTKLEVLNLSSNFNDFTELPDTISDLTNLRELDLSNNQIRALPCTFGRLGKLVKLNLDQNPLIVPPIEIANKGADAVKDYMSKKWLDIITEEQRRINLEASNQQGQMGWLSWGTSLVSNAISGVSQSVGEYLNGPKAPRDPYLDQQL
;
A
#
# COMPACT_ATOMS: atom_id res chain seq x y z
N MET A 1 -20.92 -22.18 -13.63
CA MET A 1 -22.19 -22.79 -14.06
C MET A 1 -23.28 -21.75 -13.85
N LYS A 2 -23.85 -21.27 -14.96
CA LYS A 2 -24.96 -20.31 -15.16
C LYS A 2 -24.73 -18.81 -14.92
N GLU A 3 -24.66 -18.12 -16.08
CA GLU A 3 -25.08 -16.76 -16.37
C GLU A 3 -26.50 -16.46 -15.88
N PHE A 4 -26.79 -15.18 -15.59
CA PHE A 4 -28.02 -14.53 -16.04
C PHE A 4 -27.77 -13.04 -16.25
N ASP A 5 -28.24 -12.59 -17.41
CA ASP A 5 -28.13 -11.27 -18.00
C ASP A 5 -29.38 -10.43 -17.71
N ASP A 6 -29.26 -9.16 -18.10
CA ASP A 6 -30.32 -8.23 -18.52
C ASP A 6 -31.19 -7.44 -17.53
N SER A 7 -30.81 -6.15 -17.42
CA SER A 7 -31.55 -4.98 -17.93
C SER A 7 -33.08 -4.90 -17.77
N MET A 8 -33.54 -3.92 -16.97
CA MET A 8 -34.65 -2.99 -17.25
C MET A 8 -35.10 -2.28 -15.96
N LEU A 9 -34.82 -0.98 -15.85
CA LEU A 9 -35.86 0.06 -15.72
C LEU A 9 -35.23 1.44 -15.49
N SER A 10 -35.49 2.29 -16.47
CA SER A 10 -35.18 3.71 -16.52
C SER A 10 -36.23 4.57 -15.80
N SER A 11 -35.74 5.70 -15.28
CA SER A 11 -36.34 7.05 -15.33
C SER A 11 -37.08 7.59 -14.09
N VAL A 12 -36.93 8.93 -14.00
CA VAL A 12 -37.55 9.93 -13.10
C VAL A 12 -36.89 10.00 -11.71
N GLY A 13 -36.39 11.13 -11.22
CA GLY A 13 -36.43 12.53 -11.65
C GLY A 13 -36.06 13.40 -10.43
N ASP A 14 -35.06 14.25 -10.65
CA ASP A 14 -34.54 15.42 -9.92
C ASP A 14 -35.13 15.89 -8.56
N LYS A 15 -34.18 16.23 -7.68
CA LYS A 15 -34.12 17.37 -6.73
C LYS A 15 -35.18 17.51 -5.61
N ASP A 16 -34.74 17.25 -4.37
CA ASP A 16 -34.48 18.33 -3.40
C ASP A 16 -33.75 17.82 -2.13
N ASN A 17 -32.99 18.75 -1.54
CA ASN A 17 -32.40 18.74 -0.19
C ASN A 17 -31.08 17.99 0.07
N VAL A 18 -30.02 18.68 -0.35
CA VAL A 18 -28.81 18.90 0.46
C VAL A 18 -29.22 19.54 1.80
N VAL A 19 -29.16 18.77 2.88
CA VAL A 19 -28.55 19.08 4.20
C VAL A 19 -28.87 17.86 5.07
N LEU A 20 -27.83 17.07 5.38
CA LEU A 20 -27.69 16.08 6.48
C LEU A 20 -26.74 14.94 6.07
N ARG A 21 -25.56 15.27 5.52
CA ARG A 21 -24.41 14.35 5.53
C ARG A 21 -23.59 14.59 6.80
N SER A 22 -24.10 14.12 7.94
CA SER A 22 -23.28 13.77 9.11
C SER A 22 -23.97 12.78 10.08
N SER A 23 -24.80 11.85 9.58
CA SER A 23 -25.39 10.82 10.45
C SER A 23 -25.80 9.54 9.72
N VAL A 24 -24.86 8.93 8.98
CA VAL A 24 -25.01 7.58 8.40
C VAL A 24 -23.82 6.69 8.76
N CYS A 25 -23.40 6.74 10.04
CA CYS A 25 -22.52 5.74 10.65
C CYS A 25 -23.08 5.18 11.97
N GLN A 26 -24.37 5.37 12.25
CA GLN A 26 -24.92 4.99 13.54
C GLN A 26 -26.40 4.61 13.47
N LYS A 27 -26.77 3.71 12.55
CA LYS A 27 -28.08 3.02 12.57
C LYS A 27 -28.21 1.81 11.63
N TYR A 28 -27.17 0.98 11.55
CA TYR A 28 -27.26 -0.40 11.03
C TYR A 28 -26.83 -1.44 12.09
N HIS A 29 -27.09 -1.14 13.36
CA HIS A 29 -26.81 -2.03 14.49
C HIS A 29 -28.07 -2.60 15.17
N LEU A 30 -29.25 -2.47 14.54
CA LEU A 30 -30.52 -2.88 15.15
C LEU A 30 -31.51 -3.50 14.15
N ALA A 31 -31.02 -4.32 13.22
CA ALA A 31 -31.86 -5.12 12.32
C ALA A 31 -31.21 -6.47 11.91
N PHE A 32 -30.45 -7.08 12.83
CA PHE A 32 -30.02 -8.48 12.76
C PHE A 32 -30.36 -9.24 14.06
N GLY A 33 -31.38 -8.75 14.78
CA GLY A 33 -31.76 -9.23 16.11
C GLY A 33 -33.08 -9.97 16.21
N VAL A 34 -33.77 -10.30 15.12
CA VAL A 34 -35.11 -10.94 15.19
C VAL A 34 -35.32 -12.08 14.18
N ALA A 35 -34.29 -12.55 13.45
CA ALA A 35 -34.42 -13.65 12.49
C ALA A 35 -33.45 -14.82 12.72
N LEU A 36 -33.05 -15.06 13.98
CA LEU A 36 -32.26 -16.23 14.39
C LEU A 36 -32.79 -16.85 15.69
N LEU A 37 -34.10 -16.72 15.92
CA LEU A 37 -34.81 -17.24 17.09
C LEU A 37 -35.82 -18.35 16.74
N THR A 38 -35.78 -18.89 15.52
CA THR A 38 -36.66 -20.00 15.09
C THR A 38 -35.96 -21.12 14.31
N ALA A 39 -34.62 -21.15 14.31
CA ALA A 39 -33.84 -22.28 13.75
C ALA A 39 -32.97 -23.00 14.81
N HIS A 40 -33.07 -22.60 16.08
CA HIS A 40 -32.39 -23.23 17.22
C HIS A 40 -33.36 -24.01 18.11
N GLN A 41 -34.37 -24.65 17.51
CA GLN A 41 -35.37 -25.47 18.19
C GLN A 41 -35.57 -26.85 17.53
N LEU A 42 -34.62 -27.27 16.69
CA LEU A 42 -34.61 -28.59 16.03
C LEU A 42 -33.27 -29.34 16.14
N HIS A 43 -32.39 -28.93 17.06
CA HIS A 43 -31.18 -29.70 17.41
C HIS A 43 -31.09 -30.06 18.91
N GLU A 44 -32.23 -29.97 19.63
CA GLU A 44 -32.40 -30.46 21.01
C GLU A 44 -33.08 -31.84 21.09
N SER A 45 -33.41 -32.49 19.96
CA SER A 45 -34.11 -33.78 19.94
C SER A 45 -33.25 -34.99 19.56
N LEU A 46 -31.93 -34.84 19.41
CA LEU A 46 -31.00 -35.95 19.06
C LEU A 46 -29.80 -36.13 20.01
N LEU A 47 -29.72 -35.35 21.10
CA LEU A 47 -28.78 -35.56 22.20
C LEU A 47 -29.46 -36.03 23.51
N PHE A 48 -30.75 -36.37 23.44
CA PHE A 48 -31.52 -36.94 24.56
C PHE A 48 -31.46 -38.48 24.61
N THR A 49 -30.66 -39.13 23.76
CA THR A 49 -30.57 -40.61 23.67
C THR A 49 -29.27 -41.22 24.19
N THR A 50 -28.36 -40.45 24.79
CA THR A 50 -27.17 -41.02 25.47
C THR A 50 -26.94 -40.53 26.90
N LEU A 51 -27.81 -39.67 27.44
CA LEU A 51 -27.78 -39.18 28.83
C LEU A 51 -28.91 -39.76 29.71
N SER A 52 -29.55 -40.85 29.29
CA SER A 52 -30.66 -41.50 30.01
C SER A 52 -30.25 -42.65 30.94
N SER A 53 -29.03 -42.62 31.52
CA SER A 53 -28.55 -43.69 32.41
C SER A 53 -27.86 -43.21 33.70
N PHE A 54 -28.08 -41.94 34.09
CA PHE A 54 -27.69 -41.44 35.43
C PHE A 54 -28.78 -40.60 36.09
N SER A 55 -30.02 -41.07 36.07
CA SER A 55 -31.05 -40.62 37.00
C SER A 55 -31.33 -41.76 37.98
N HIS A 56 -30.65 -41.76 39.13
CA HIS A 56 -31.08 -42.32 40.43
C HIS A 56 -29.87 -42.31 41.38
N VAL A 57 -29.60 -41.21 42.09
CA VAL A 57 -29.24 -41.18 43.52
C VAL A 57 -29.51 -39.76 44.03
N ASN A 58 -30.72 -39.54 44.56
CA ASN A 58 -30.93 -38.53 45.59
C ASN A 58 -30.46 -39.15 46.91
N ALA A 59 -29.38 -38.62 47.49
CA ALA A 59 -29.12 -38.53 48.93
C ALA A 59 -27.62 -38.23 49.15
N LEU A 60 -27.31 -36.96 49.44
CA LEU A 60 -26.16 -36.64 50.29
C LEU A 60 -26.34 -37.35 51.63
N PRO A 61 -25.26 -37.91 52.21
CA PRO A 61 -24.76 -37.23 53.40
C PRO A 61 -23.23 -37.20 53.53
N LEU A 62 -22.80 -36.13 54.21
CA LEU A 62 -21.59 -35.95 55.01
C LEU A 62 -20.26 -35.61 54.30
N PRO A 63 -19.51 -34.64 54.86
CA PRO A 63 -18.23 -34.16 54.33
C PRO A 63 -17.13 -35.20 54.57
N LEU A 64 -16.20 -35.33 53.62
CA LEU A 64 -14.95 -36.09 53.78
C LEU A 64 -13.95 -35.39 54.72
N THR A 65 -14.43 -34.92 55.88
CA THR A 65 -13.60 -34.62 57.05
C THR A 65 -13.69 -35.81 58.00
N LEU A 66 -13.06 -36.94 57.66
CA LEU A 66 -12.77 -38.07 58.56
C LEU A 66 -11.92 -39.11 57.80
N LEU A 67 -10.72 -38.71 57.37
CA LEU A 67 -9.61 -39.64 57.11
C LEU A 67 -8.54 -39.40 58.18
N PRO A 68 -7.88 -40.44 58.73
CA PRO A 68 -6.87 -40.27 59.75
C PRO A 68 -5.72 -39.38 59.24
N SER A 69 -5.29 -38.45 60.08
CA SER A 69 -4.32 -37.38 59.80
C SER A 69 -2.87 -37.85 59.54
N SER A 70 -2.65 -39.07 59.04
CA SER A 70 -1.31 -39.66 58.84
C SER A 70 -0.91 -39.89 57.38
N LEU A 71 -1.69 -39.39 56.42
CA LEU A 71 -1.38 -39.46 54.97
C LEU A 71 -1.63 -38.11 54.27
N LEU A 72 -1.20 -37.01 54.87
CA LEU A 72 -1.08 -35.73 54.17
C LEU A 72 0.40 -35.50 53.81
N PRO A 73 0.89 -35.95 52.64
CA PRO A 73 1.97 -35.25 52.00
C PRO A 73 1.44 -33.91 51.47
N SER A 74 2.23 -32.88 51.71
CA SER A 74 2.07 -31.50 51.30
C SER A 74 1.40 -31.35 49.94
N ILE A 75 0.40 -30.47 49.88
CA ILE A 75 -0.21 -29.93 48.65
C ILE A 75 0.93 -29.37 47.79
N THR A 76 1.44 -30.22 46.91
CA THR A 76 2.32 -29.83 45.81
C THR A 76 1.41 -29.83 44.60
N LEU A 77 0.95 -28.62 44.26
CA LEU A 77 0.41 -28.25 42.95
C LEU A 77 1.54 -28.46 41.92
N MET A 78 1.83 -29.70 41.58
CA MET A 78 2.64 -30.04 40.43
C MET A 78 1.84 -31.06 39.63
N ASP A 79 1.06 -30.55 38.71
CA ASP A 79 0.36 -31.36 37.71
C ASP A 79 1.43 -31.87 36.72
N PRO A 80 1.72 -33.19 36.66
CA PRO A 80 2.72 -33.74 35.74
C PRO A 80 2.29 -33.62 34.25
N ASN A 81 1.14 -33.02 33.96
CA ASN A 81 0.56 -32.88 32.62
C ASN A 81 1.08 -31.69 31.79
N LEU A 82 1.80 -30.73 32.38
CA LEU A 82 2.30 -29.54 31.66
C LEU A 82 3.31 -29.88 30.55
N SER A 83 4.05 -30.98 30.68
CA SER A 83 4.99 -31.46 29.65
C SER A 83 4.31 -32.27 28.55
N LYS A 84 3.13 -32.84 28.82
CA LYS A 84 2.44 -33.75 27.90
C LYS A 84 1.66 -33.00 26.82
N PHE A 85 1.16 -31.80 27.12
CA PHE A 85 0.36 -30.97 26.22
C PHE A 85 0.93 -29.54 26.13
N PRO A 86 2.10 -29.37 25.48
CA PRO A 86 2.85 -28.12 25.53
C PRO A 86 2.22 -26.97 24.74
N ILE A 87 1.50 -27.21 23.63
CA ILE A 87 0.80 -26.17 22.85
C ILE A 87 -0.39 -25.65 23.65
N LEU A 88 -1.22 -26.55 24.18
CA LEU A 88 -2.38 -26.20 24.98
C LEU A 88 -1.97 -25.45 26.26
N SER A 89 -0.93 -25.93 26.95
CA SER A 89 -0.38 -25.29 28.15
C SER A 89 0.14 -23.89 27.85
N TYR A 90 0.77 -23.68 26.69
CA TYR A 90 1.21 -22.36 26.24
C TYR A 90 0.01 -21.43 26.04
N ILE A 91 -1.02 -21.86 25.29
CA ILE A 91 -2.21 -21.04 25.02
C ILE A 91 -2.93 -20.66 26.33
N PHE A 92 -3.15 -21.63 27.23
CA PHE A 92 -3.79 -21.34 28.52
C PHE A 92 -2.98 -20.40 29.40
N SER A 93 -1.65 -20.50 29.40
CA SER A 93 -0.79 -19.56 30.13
C SER A 93 -0.86 -18.12 29.58
N GLN A 94 -1.16 -17.94 28.29
CA GLN A 94 -1.37 -16.61 27.69
C GLN A 94 -2.77 -16.05 27.99
N GLN A 95 -3.77 -16.91 28.10
CA GLN A 95 -5.17 -16.50 28.33
C GLN A 95 -5.49 -16.25 29.80
N ASP A 96 -4.99 -17.10 30.70
CA ASP A 96 -5.26 -17.00 32.14
C ASP A 96 -4.00 -17.37 32.96
N PRO A 97 -3.07 -16.41 33.13
CA PRO A 97 -1.82 -16.62 33.85
C PRO A 97 -2.00 -16.92 35.34
N TYR A 98 -3.18 -16.66 35.91
CA TYR A 98 -3.46 -16.88 37.33
C TYR A 98 -3.80 -18.34 37.64
N ASN A 99 -4.47 -19.03 36.71
CA ASN A 99 -4.85 -20.43 36.87
C ASN A 99 -3.87 -21.40 36.19
N TYR A 100 -3.09 -20.94 35.21
CA TYR A 100 -2.13 -21.77 34.48
C TYR A 100 -0.72 -21.20 34.58
N PRO A 101 0.21 -21.88 35.29
CA PRO A 101 1.58 -21.40 35.43
C PRO A 101 2.29 -21.39 34.07
N SER A 102 3.21 -20.44 33.89
CA SER A 102 4.04 -20.37 32.70
C SER A 102 4.88 -21.64 32.54
N LEU A 103 4.99 -22.13 31.30
CA LEU A 103 5.83 -23.29 30.96
C LEU A 103 7.28 -23.09 31.44
N PRO A 104 7.94 -24.15 31.97
CA PRO A 104 9.37 -24.12 32.29
C PRO A 104 10.20 -23.65 31.09
N PRO A 105 11.29 -22.89 31.31
CA PRO A 105 12.04 -22.24 30.24
C PRO A 105 12.59 -23.21 29.19
N GLN A 106 12.96 -24.43 29.61
CA GLN A 106 13.45 -25.49 28.71
C GLN A 106 12.36 -25.99 27.76
N ILE A 107 11.16 -26.29 28.29
CA ILE A 107 10.02 -26.77 27.50
C ILE A 107 9.50 -25.67 26.58
N ARG A 108 9.47 -24.42 27.06
CA ARG A 108 9.10 -23.27 26.25
C ARG A 108 10.08 -23.07 25.08
N GLN A 109 11.37 -23.23 25.30
CA GLN A 109 12.37 -23.11 24.25
C GLN A 109 12.21 -24.22 23.20
N ASP A 110 12.04 -25.47 23.63
CA ASP A 110 11.77 -26.60 22.73
C ASP A 110 10.49 -26.40 21.90
N LEU A 111 9.40 -25.96 22.55
CA LEU A 111 8.15 -25.61 21.88
C LEU A 111 8.35 -24.52 20.81
N LEU A 112 9.05 -23.44 21.14
CA LEU A 112 9.29 -22.34 20.21
C LEU A 112 10.27 -22.70 19.09
N THR A 113 11.18 -23.67 19.31
CA THR A 113 12.00 -24.21 18.22
C THR A 113 11.19 -25.04 17.24
N ARG A 114 10.16 -25.76 17.72
CA ARG A 114 9.30 -26.62 16.92
C ARG A 114 8.12 -25.86 16.29
N PHE A 115 7.71 -24.75 16.90
CA PHE A 115 6.58 -23.91 16.50
C PHE A 115 6.99 -22.41 16.55
N PRO A 116 7.83 -21.92 15.61
CA PRO A 116 8.42 -20.58 15.67
C PRO A 116 7.40 -19.44 15.56
N HIS A 117 6.32 -19.63 14.78
CA HIS A 117 5.25 -18.64 14.61
C HIS A 117 4.18 -18.69 15.72
N LEU A 118 4.30 -19.59 16.70
CA LEU A 118 3.32 -19.72 17.78
C LEU A 118 3.09 -18.42 18.59
N PRO A 119 4.06 -17.50 18.77
CA PRO A 119 3.82 -16.22 19.46
C PRO A 119 2.99 -15.21 18.66
N ASP A 120 2.70 -15.46 17.38
CA ASP A 120 1.96 -14.53 16.54
C ASP A 120 0.51 -14.35 17.07
N PRO A 121 0.06 -13.11 17.32
CA PRO A 121 -1.28 -12.85 17.85
C PRO A 121 -2.42 -13.37 16.96
N SER A 122 -2.21 -13.43 15.64
CA SER A 122 -3.22 -13.92 14.70
C SER A 122 -3.41 -15.44 14.79
N ILE A 123 -2.29 -16.18 14.85
CA ILE A 123 -2.26 -17.63 15.03
C ILE A 123 -2.79 -17.99 16.41
N LEU A 124 -2.37 -17.29 17.46
CA LEU A 124 -2.86 -17.51 18.82
C LEU A 124 -4.36 -17.33 18.93
N ALA A 125 -4.93 -16.28 18.34
CA ALA A 125 -6.36 -16.05 18.35
C ALA A 125 -7.16 -17.11 17.57
N SER A 126 -6.57 -17.69 16.52
CA SER A 126 -7.17 -18.78 15.75
C SER A 126 -7.16 -20.08 16.56
N LEU A 127 -6.00 -20.46 17.08
CA LEU A 127 -5.82 -21.65 17.91
C LEU A 127 -6.68 -21.59 19.17
N SER A 128 -6.75 -20.44 19.84
CA SER A 128 -7.55 -20.28 21.05
C SER A 128 -9.05 -20.48 20.83
N ARG A 129 -9.56 -20.10 19.65
CA ARG A 129 -10.99 -20.29 19.29
C ARG A 129 -11.32 -21.75 19.00
N SER A 130 -10.33 -22.57 18.68
CA SER A 130 -10.51 -23.99 18.36
C SER A 130 -10.61 -24.91 19.58
N ILE A 131 -10.27 -24.41 20.78
CA ILE A 131 -10.32 -25.19 22.02
C ILE A 131 -11.78 -25.35 22.46
N PRO A 132 -12.31 -26.59 22.58
CA PRO A 132 -13.69 -26.83 22.99
C PRO A 132 -13.97 -26.34 24.41
N THR A 133 -15.15 -25.75 24.63
CA THR A 133 -15.62 -25.33 25.95
C THR A 133 -15.85 -26.51 26.91
N SER A 134 -16.02 -27.72 26.39
CA SER A 134 -16.10 -28.94 27.19
C SER A 134 -14.81 -29.21 27.98
N VAL A 135 -13.64 -28.92 27.41
CA VAL A 135 -12.35 -29.14 28.06
C VAL A 135 -12.16 -28.20 29.25
N THR A 136 -12.52 -26.92 29.08
CA THR A 136 -12.42 -25.94 30.17
C THR A 136 -13.44 -26.20 31.28
N GLN A 137 -14.64 -26.66 30.93
CA GLN A 137 -15.65 -27.10 31.90
C GLN A 137 -15.21 -28.35 32.67
N THR A 138 -14.74 -29.39 31.99
CA THR A 138 -14.23 -30.62 32.63
C THR A 138 -13.05 -30.33 33.56
N HIS A 139 -12.14 -29.45 33.15
CA HIS A 139 -11.03 -29.01 33.99
C HIS A 139 -11.51 -28.37 35.30
N SER A 140 -12.50 -27.47 35.21
CA SER A 140 -13.07 -26.82 36.40
C SER A 140 -13.75 -27.81 37.35
N LEU A 141 -14.41 -28.83 36.80
CA LEU A 141 -15.06 -29.90 37.57
C LEU A 141 -14.03 -30.79 38.26
N LEU A 142 -12.97 -31.21 37.56
CA LEU A 142 -11.90 -32.02 38.15
C LEU A 142 -11.16 -31.26 39.27
N ARG A 143 -10.96 -29.94 39.13
CA ARG A 143 -10.40 -29.10 40.20
C ARG A 143 -11.24 -29.14 41.49
N SER A 144 -12.55 -29.34 41.37
CA SER A 144 -13.45 -29.46 42.52
C SER A 144 -13.48 -30.88 43.12
N LEU A 145 -13.18 -31.90 42.33
CA LEU A 145 -13.25 -33.31 42.72
C LEU A 145 -11.93 -33.83 43.34
N GLY A 146 -10.79 -33.17 43.08
CA GLY A 146 -9.51 -33.47 43.70
C GLY A 146 -8.46 -34.04 42.74
N PRO A 147 -7.27 -34.41 43.23
CA PRO A 147 -6.19 -34.95 42.41
C PRO A 147 -6.52 -36.34 41.89
N ARG A 148 -5.84 -36.74 40.81
CA ARG A 148 -5.97 -38.08 40.23
C ARG A 148 -5.61 -39.16 41.27
N PRO A 149 -6.45 -40.20 41.47
CA PRO A 149 -6.13 -41.33 42.33
C PRO A 149 -4.81 -42.01 41.95
N ASP A 150 -4.07 -42.51 42.94
CA ASP A 150 -2.84 -43.25 42.68
C ASP A 150 -3.13 -44.66 42.13
N PRO A 151 -2.28 -45.21 41.25
CA PRO A 151 -2.49 -46.54 40.65
C PRO A 151 -2.63 -47.68 41.68
N SER A 152 -1.99 -47.53 42.84
CA SER A 152 -2.07 -48.49 43.95
C SER A 152 -3.45 -48.46 44.61
N ALA A 153 -4.00 -47.28 44.91
CA ALA A 153 -5.37 -47.14 45.43
C ALA A 153 -6.44 -47.60 44.43
N VAL A 154 -6.24 -47.37 43.13
CA VAL A 154 -7.15 -47.88 42.08
C VAL A 154 -7.14 -49.41 42.06
N SER A 155 -5.97 -50.03 42.13
CA SER A 155 -5.84 -51.49 42.19
C SER A 155 -6.45 -52.07 43.48
N ALA A 156 -6.24 -51.41 44.62
CA ALA A 156 -6.83 -51.80 45.89
C ALA A 156 -8.36 -51.66 45.89
N ALA A 157 -8.89 -50.59 45.28
CA ALA A 157 -10.33 -50.37 45.12
C ALA A 157 -10.98 -51.46 44.25
N ARG A 158 -10.35 -51.83 43.12
CA ARG A 158 -10.82 -52.95 42.27
C ARG A 158 -10.86 -54.26 43.05
N SER A 159 -9.80 -54.60 43.77
CA SER A 159 -9.72 -55.84 44.56
C SER A 159 -10.71 -55.88 45.73
N LYS A 160 -11.03 -54.73 46.35
CA LYS A 160 -12.01 -54.67 47.43
C LYS A 160 -13.45 -54.75 46.92
N ILE A 161 -13.75 -54.15 45.77
CA ILE A 161 -15.08 -54.27 45.16
C ILE A 161 -15.40 -55.73 44.82
N THR A 162 -14.45 -56.47 44.24
CA THR A 162 -14.64 -57.90 43.93
C THR A 162 -14.85 -58.72 45.21
N HIS A 163 -14.08 -58.44 46.27
CA HIS A 163 -14.22 -59.13 47.55
C HIS A 163 -15.56 -58.83 48.26
N ILE A 164 -16.05 -57.59 48.19
CA ILE A 164 -17.34 -57.18 48.78
C ILE A 164 -18.52 -57.80 48.00
N GLN A 165 -18.41 -57.92 46.67
CA GLN A 165 -19.41 -58.59 45.84
C GLN A 165 -19.54 -60.08 46.15
N GLU A 166 -18.43 -60.75 46.48
CA GLU A 166 -18.40 -62.17 46.86
C GLU A 166 -18.93 -62.43 48.28
N THR A 167 -18.77 -61.49 49.21
CA THR A 167 -19.07 -61.67 50.65
C THR A 167 -20.41 -61.08 51.11
N GLN A 168 -21.16 -60.38 50.24
CA GLN A 168 -22.41 -59.67 50.56
C GLN A 168 -22.32 -58.77 51.81
N SER A 169 -21.14 -58.17 52.04
CA SER A 169 -20.90 -57.21 53.12
C SER A 169 -21.23 -55.78 52.69
N SER A 170 -21.13 -54.81 53.63
CA SER A 170 -21.85 -53.52 53.60
C SER A 170 -21.81 -52.79 52.23
N LEU A 171 -23.00 -52.48 51.71
CA LEU A 171 -23.19 -51.77 50.43
C LEU A 171 -22.55 -50.37 50.42
N GLN A 172 -22.46 -49.72 51.58
CA GLN A 172 -21.89 -48.37 51.73
C GLN A 172 -20.37 -48.35 51.51
N GLU A 173 -19.64 -49.40 51.88
CA GLU A 173 -18.18 -49.45 51.68
C GLU A 173 -17.83 -49.68 50.20
N ALA A 174 -18.64 -50.46 49.47
CA ALA A 174 -18.49 -50.65 48.04
C ALA A 174 -18.67 -49.34 47.24
N ASP A 175 -19.57 -48.47 47.68
CA ASP A 175 -19.83 -47.20 47.00
C ASP A 175 -18.65 -46.22 47.10
N ILE A 176 -17.87 -46.25 48.19
CA ILE A 176 -16.63 -45.45 48.34
C ILE A 176 -15.56 -45.91 47.33
N TYR A 177 -15.38 -47.21 47.14
CA TYR A 177 -14.41 -47.69 46.14
C TYR A 177 -14.89 -47.45 44.70
N LYS A 178 -16.22 -47.49 44.46
CA LYS A 178 -16.79 -47.12 43.15
C LYS A 178 -16.59 -45.64 42.84
N THR A 179 -16.65 -44.73 43.82
CA THR A 179 -16.36 -43.32 43.56
C THR A 179 -14.90 -43.09 43.18
N VAL A 180 -13.95 -43.83 43.77
CA VAL A 180 -12.52 -43.79 43.37
C VAL A 180 -12.35 -44.23 41.92
N LEU A 181 -13.01 -45.32 41.49
CA LEU A 181 -12.94 -45.78 40.10
C LEU A 181 -13.63 -44.81 39.12
N ARG A 182 -14.73 -44.18 39.54
CA ARG A 182 -15.42 -43.17 38.74
C ARG A 182 -14.57 -41.92 38.56
N LEU A 183 -13.85 -41.49 39.59
CA LEU A 183 -12.93 -40.36 39.53
C LEU A 183 -11.75 -40.66 38.59
N GLU A 184 -11.16 -41.85 38.67
CA GLU A 184 -10.10 -42.26 37.74
C GLU A 184 -10.59 -42.29 36.28
N GLY A 185 -11.79 -42.83 36.03
CA GLY A 185 -12.39 -42.82 34.69
C GLY A 185 -12.60 -41.41 34.14
N LEU A 186 -13.00 -40.44 34.98
CA LEU A 186 -13.12 -39.04 34.57
C LEU A 186 -11.78 -38.41 34.20
N HIS A 187 -10.70 -38.74 34.94
CA HIS A 187 -9.35 -38.28 34.60
C HIS A 187 -8.83 -38.91 33.31
N GLU A 188 -9.09 -40.20 33.07
CA GLU A 188 -8.74 -40.88 31.83
C GLU A 188 -9.47 -40.27 30.61
N ASP A 189 -10.76 -39.98 30.74
CA ASP A 189 -11.55 -39.38 29.67
C ASP A 189 -11.09 -37.93 29.38
N TYR A 190 -10.77 -37.16 30.42
CA TYR A 190 -10.22 -35.82 30.26
C TYR A 190 -8.85 -35.84 29.58
N GLU A 191 -7.95 -36.75 29.96
CA GLU A 191 -6.64 -36.93 29.33
C GLU A 191 -6.77 -37.30 27.84
N ARG A 192 -7.78 -38.11 27.47
CA ARG A 192 -8.10 -38.42 26.08
C ARG A 192 -8.54 -37.17 25.30
N GLN A 193 -9.41 -36.35 25.89
CA GLN A 193 -9.83 -35.07 25.29
C GLN A 193 -8.65 -34.11 25.09
N LEU A 194 -7.75 -34.01 26.07
CA LEU A 194 -6.56 -33.16 25.95
C LEU A 194 -5.63 -33.61 24.82
N THR A 195 -5.48 -34.93 24.64
CA THR A 195 -4.66 -35.50 23.56
C THR A 195 -5.24 -35.16 22.18
N GLU A 196 -6.55 -35.33 22.01
CA GLU A 196 -7.24 -34.99 20.75
C GLU A 196 -7.14 -33.49 20.43
N VAL A 197 -7.28 -32.63 21.45
CA VAL A 197 -7.16 -31.18 21.28
C VAL A 197 -5.73 -30.79 20.92
N GLU A 198 -4.72 -31.34 21.58
CA GLU A 198 -3.30 -31.04 21.29
C GLU A 198 -2.92 -31.44 19.85
N GLU A 199 -3.35 -32.63 19.40
CA GLU A 199 -3.16 -33.07 18.01
C GLU A 199 -3.88 -32.15 17.01
N ASN A 200 -5.10 -31.74 17.33
CA ASN A 200 -5.87 -30.84 16.48
C ASN A 200 -5.23 -29.45 16.40
N LEU A 201 -4.75 -28.90 17.52
CA LEU A 201 -4.01 -27.65 17.58
C LEU A 201 -2.72 -27.71 16.75
N GLY A 202 -2.00 -28.84 16.81
CA GLY A 202 -0.83 -29.08 15.96
C GLY A 202 -1.17 -29.05 14.47
N ARG A 203 -2.26 -29.70 14.04
CA ARG A 203 -2.71 -29.67 12.64
C ARG A 203 -3.17 -28.27 12.19
N LEU A 204 -3.92 -27.58 13.04
CA LEU A 204 -4.39 -26.22 12.76
C LEU A 204 -3.22 -25.23 12.68
N TYR A 205 -2.22 -25.39 13.53
CA TYR A 205 -0.98 -24.64 13.42
C TYR A 205 -0.30 -24.89 12.07
N CYS A 206 -0.10 -26.17 11.69
CA CYS A 206 0.53 -26.50 10.40
C CYS A 206 -0.27 -25.90 9.23
N SER A 207 -1.60 -26.04 9.23
CA SER A 207 -2.45 -25.47 8.17
C SER A 207 -2.42 -23.94 8.15
N ALA A 208 -2.37 -23.28 9.31
CA ALA A 208 -2.25 -21.82 9.38
C ALA A 208 -0.87 -21.36 8.89
N VAL A 209 0.19 -22.09 9.22
CA VAL A 209 1.54 -21.81 8.72
C VAL A 209 1.62 -22.06 7.22
N GLU A 210 1.03 -23.12 6.69
CA GLU A 210 0.94 -23.38 5.23
C GLU A 210 0.22 -22.25 4.47
N GLN A 211 -0.83 -21.67 5.07
CA GLN A 211 -1.53 -20.52 4.51
C GLN A 211 -0.70 -19.23 4.59
N MET A 212 0.20 -19.11 5.56
CA MET A 212 1.13 -17.99 5.69
C MET A 212 2.38 -18.16 4.81
N SER A 213 2.82 -19.40 4.58
CA SER A 213 3.88 -19.79 3.65
C SER A 213 3.30 -20.13 2.29
N GLY A 214 2.48 -19.22 1.75
CA GLY A 214 1.72 -19.48 0.54
C GLY A 214 2.62 -19.87 -0.63
N ASP A 215 2.51 -21.12 -1.09
CA ASP A 215 3.18 -21.70 -2.26
C ASP A 215 4.53 -21.04 -2.59
N ASP A 216 5.57 -21.38 -1.81
CA ASP A 216 6.93 -21.38 -2.36
C ASP A 216 7.03 -22.51 -3.39
N GLU A 217 6.29 -22.39 -4.50
CA GLU A 217 6.65 -23.10 -5.72
C GLU A 217 7.95 -22.44 -6.17
N VAL A 218 9.05 -22.96 -5.64
CA VAL A 218 10.40 -22.46 -5.90
C VAL A 218 10.58 -22.47 -7.41
N ASN A 219 10.44 -21.30 -8.02
CA ASN A 219 10.37 -21.20 -9.47
C ASN A 219 11.67 -21.78 -10.05
N GLU A 220 11.56 -22.89 -10.79
CA GLU A 220 12.71 -23.64 -11.28
C GLU A 220 13.63 -22.76 -12.15
N ASP A 221 13.07 -21.76 -12.82
CA ASP A 221 13.82 -20.79 -13.62
C ASP A 221 14.73 -19.92 -12.75
N VAL A 222 14.22 -19.43 -11.62
CA VAL A 222 14.97 -18.65 -10.65
C VAL A 222 16.12 -19.48 -10.07
N VAL A 223 15.86 -20.73 -9.67
CA VAL A 223 16.90 -21.63 -9.15
C VAL A 223 17.95 -21.92 -10.20
N ARG A 224 17.55 -22.14 -11.45
CA ARG A 224 18.46 -22.39 -12.56
C ARG A 224 19.39 -21.20 -12.81
N ILE A 225 18.86 -19.99 -12.82
CA ILE A 225 19.65 -18.76 -13.00
C ILE A 225 20.66 -18.59 -11.85
N LEU A 226 20.22 -18.83 -10.61
CA LEU A 226 21.12 -18.74 -9.46
C LEU A 226 22.25 -19.78 -9.52
N LYS A 227 21.96 -21.02 -9.96
CA LYS A 227 22.98 -22.06 -10.19
C LYS A 227 23.91 -21.73 -11.36
N GLU A 228 23.40 -21.12 -12.42
CA GLU A 228 24.22 -20.67 -13.55
C GLU A 228 25.18 -19.55 -13.10
N ALA A 229 24.70 -18.65 -12.26
CA ALA A 229 25.50 -17.58 -11.68
C ALA A 229 26.59 -18.04 -10.71
N GLU A 230 26.45 -19.22 -10.10
CA GLU A 230 27.54 -19.82 -9.32
C GLU A 230 28.72 -20.25 -10.20
N ASN A 231 28.45 -20.60 -11.47
CA ASN A 231 29.43 -21.14 -12.40
C ASN A 231 29.91 -20.13 -13.46
N GLY A 232 29.26 -18.98 -13.59
CA GLY A 232 29.54 -17.99 -14.64
C GLY A 232 28.98 -16.59 -14.35
N VAL A 233 29.24 -15.66 -15.27
CA VAL A 233 28.73 -14.28 -15.18
C VAL A 233 27.41 -14.20 -15.95
N VAL A 234 26.30 -13.99 -15.23
CA VAL A 234 24.99 -13.77 -15.84
C VAL A 234 24.79 -12.26 -16.05
N GLU A 235 24.70 -11.84 -17.30
CA GLU A 235 24.53 -10.42 -17.68
C GLU A 235 23.08 -10.05 -17.97
N ARG A 236 22.24 -11.00 -18.39
CA ARG A 236 20.84 -10.76 -18.75
C ARG A 236 19.95 -11.82 -18.11
N VAL A 237 18.91 -11.37 -17.41
CA VAL A 237 17.89 -12.23 -16.80
C VAL A 237 16.51 -11.82 -17.30
N GLU A 238 15.78 -12.79 -17.84
CA GLU A 238 14.42 -12.64 -18.33
C GLU A 238 13.49 -13.56 -17.52
N LEU A 239 12.69 -12.95 -16.65
CA LEU A 239 11.75 -13.60 -15.75
C LEU A 239 10.33 -13.05 -15.92
N SER A 240 10.00 -12.44 -17.07
CA SER A 240 8.66 -11.93 -17.32
C SER A 240 7.59 -13.04 -17.37
N GLY A 241 6.42 -12.80 -16.80
CA GLY A 241 5.26 -13.69 -16.94
C GLY A 241 5.36 -15.00 -16.17
N ARG A 242 6.16 -15.06 -15.10
CA ARG A 242 6.51 -16.30 -14.37
C ARG A 242 5.74 -16.49 -13.06
N GLN A 243 4.71 -15.68 -12.81
CA GLN A 243 3.88 -15.70 -11.59
C GLN A 243 4.71 -15.60 -10.29
N LEU A 244 5.88 -14.96 -10.35
CA LEU A 244 6.76 -14.81 -9.20
C LEU A 244 6.10 -13.93 -8.13
N ARG A 245 6.04 -14.39 -6.88
CA ARG A 245 5.56 -13.59 -5.74
C ARG A 245 6.68 -12.83 -5.03
N LEU A 246 7.89 -13.38 -5.07
CA LEU A 246 9.06 -12.86 -4.37
C LEU A 246 10.30 -12.96 -5.26
N LEU A 247 11.19 -11.98 -5.14
CA LEU A 247 12.54 -12.05 -5.69
C LEU A 247 13.52 -12.43 -4.56
N PRO A 248 14.23 -13.56 -4.64
CA PRO A 248 15.19 -13.96 -3.61
C PRO A 248 16.33 -12.95 -3.41
N GLU A 249 16.78 -12.75 -2.17
CA GLU A 249 17.92 -11.86 -1.86
C GLU A 249 19.23 -12.28 -2.55
N ALA A 250 19.33 -13.55 -2.95
CA ALA A 250 20.48 -14.07 -3.68
C ALA A 250 20.72 -13.34 -5.02
N PHE A 251 19.68 -12.74 -5.62
CA PHE A 251 19.83 -11.94 -6.85
C PHE A 251 20.78 -10.76 -6.65
N GLY A 252 20.86 -10.15 -5.47
CA GLY A 252 21.80 -9.06 -5.20
C GLY A 252 23.27 -9.43 -5.34
N LYS A 253 23.61 -10.72 -5.39
CA LYS A 253 24.98 -11.22 -5.60
C LYS A 253 25.37 -11.26 -7.08
N LEU A 254 24.43 -11.07 -8.00
CA LEU A 254 24.67 -11.10 -9.45
C LEU A 254 25.33 -9.80 -9.93
N HIS A 255 26.53 -9.48 -9.45
CA HIS A 255 27.22 -8.22 -9.73
C HIS A 255 27.53 -7.96 -11.22
N GLY A 256 27.44 -9.01 -12.05
CA GLY A 256 27.58 -8.94 -13.51
C GLY A 256 26.32 -8.53 -14.26
N LEU A 257 25.16 -8.48 -13.60
CA LEU A 257 23.87 -8.29 -14.26
C LEU A 257 23.73 -6.87 -14.83
N VAL A 258 23.37 -6.79 -16.10
CA VAL A 258 23.17 -5.56 -16.88
C VAL A 258 21.67 -5.36 -17.18
N TYR A 259 20.94 -6.45 -17.41
CA TYR A 259 19.52 -6.43 -17.74
C TYR A 259 18.73 -7.37 -16.84
N LEU A 260 17.68 -6.85 -16.19
CA LEU A 260 16.77 -7.64 -15.36
C LEU A 260 15.32 -7.31 -15.71
N ASN A 261 14.59 -8.28 -16.25
CA ASN A 261 13.16 -8.18 -16.52
C ASN A 261 12.38 -9.09 -15.58
N LEU A 262 11.54 -8.48 -14.75
CA LEU A 262 10.63 -9.06 -13.77
C LEU A 262 9.16 -8.71 -14.09
N SER A 263 8.87 -8.19 -15.29
CA SER A 263 7.53 -7.71 -15.64
C SER A 263 6.46 -8.80 -15.60
N ASN A 264 5.19 -8.43 -15.45
CA ASN A 264 4.05 -9.36 -15.50
C ASN A 264 4.16 -10.51 -14.49
N ASN A 265 4.54 -10.21 -13.25
CA ASN A 265 4.59 -11.17 -12.16
C ASN A 265 3.63 -10.75 -11.03
N GLN A 266 3.75 -11.36 -9.85
CA GLN A 266 2.95 -11.07 -8.66
C GLN A 266 3.85 -10.55 -7.52
N ILE A 267 4.97 -9.90 -7.86
CA ILE A 267 5.99 -9.51 -6.89
C ILE A 267 5.44 -8.38 -6.02
N GLU A 268 5.46 -8.58 -4.71
CA GLU A 268 5.00 -7.57 -3.73
C GLU A 268 6.13 -6.68 -3.22
N VAL A 269 7.36 -7.24 -3.14
CA VAL A 269 8.54 -6.56 -2.60
C VAL A 269 9.77 -6.89 -3.44
N ILE A 270 10.52 -5.85 -3.82
CA ILE A 270 11.90 -5.99 -4.32
C ILE A 270 12.84 -5.96 -3.10
N PRO A 271 13.72 -6.97 -2.91
CA PRO A 271 14.63 -7.03 -1.77
C PRO A 271 15.69 -5.92 -1.82
N ASP A 272 16.15 -5.47 -0.65
CA ASP A 272 17.23 -4.46 -0.53
C ASP A 272 18.54 -4.89 -1.19
N SER A 273 18.74 -6.20 -1.34
CA SER A 273 19.86 -6.78 -2.05
C SER A 273 19.99 -6.30 -3.52
N ILE A 274 18.91 -5.76 -4.13
CA ILE A 274 18.94 -5.22 -5.49
C ILE A 274 20.04 -4.17 -5.68
N GLY A 275 20.34 -3.38 -4.64
CA GLY A 275 21.43 -2.39 -4.67
C GLY A 275 22.83 -2.98 -4.86
N GLY A 276 23.00 -4.31 -4.75
CA GLY A 276 24.22 -5.03 -5.07
C GLY A 276 24.51 -5.15 -6.58
N LEU A 277 23.52 -4.91 -7.44
CA LEU A 277 23.60 -5.02 -8.89
C LEU A 277 24.24 -3.78 -9.55
N LYS A 278 25.51 -3.51 -9.22
CA LYS A 278 26.20 -2.27 -9.59
C LYS A 278 26.35 -2.03 -11.11
N LYS A 279 26.22 -3.06 -11.94
CA LYS A 279 26.30 -2.97 -13.40
C LYS A 279 24.93 -2.89 -14.10
N LEU A 280 23.83 -2.90 -13.34
CA LEU A 280 22.50 -2.94 -13.91
C LEU A 280 22.22 -1.63 -14.67
N GLU A 281 21.89 -1.76 -15.95
CA GLU A 281 21.51 -0.66 -16.83
C GLU A 281 19.99 -0.61 -17.05
N GLU A 282 19.32 -1.77 -17.04
CA GLU A 282 17.89 -1.85 -17.30
C GLU A 282 17.20 -2.74 -16.26
N LEU A 283 16.24 -2.16 -15.55
CA LEU A 283 15.37 -2.86 -14.60
C LEU A 283 13.92 -2.66 -15.03
N ASN A 284 13.28 -3.73 -15.47
CA ASN A 284 11.85 -3.75 -15.70
C ASN A 284 11.16 -4.57 -14.61
N ALA A 285 10.34 -3.92 -13.78
CA ALA A 285 9.52 -4.53 -12.75
C ALA A 285 8.04 -4.13 -12.90
N SER A 286 7.60 -3.83 -14.13
CA SER A 286 6.23 -3.40 -14.41
C SER A 286 5.19 -4.52 -14.24
N SER A 287 3.93 -4.15 -14.10
CA SER A 287 2.79 -5.08 -13.99
C SER A 287 3.01 -6.12 -12.88
N ASN A 288 3.23 -5.64 -11.67
CA ASN A 288 3.44 -6.43 -10.45
C ASN A 288 2.51 -5.93 -9.32
N HIS A 289 2.79 -6.29 -8.07
CA HIS A 289 2.02 -5.86 -6.91
C HIS A 289 2.85 -5.03 -5.92
N LEU A 290 3.90 -4.35 -6.42
CA LEU A 290 4.82 -3.59 -5.60
C LEU A 290 4.10 -2.44 -4.89
N GLN A 291 4.21 -2.41 -3.56
CA GLN A 291 3.68 -1.30 -2.74
C GLN A 291 4.72 -0.21 -2.50
N HIS A 292 6.00 -0.59 -2.47
CA HIS A 292 7.14 0.28 -2.28
C HIS A 292 8.34 -0.22 -3.10
N LEU A 293 9.25 0.69 -3.43
CA LEU A 293 10.59 0.35 -3.90
C LEU A 293 11.57 0.50 -2.74
N PRO A 294 12.59 -0.37 -2.64
CA PRO A 294 13.59 -0.27 -1.59
C PRO A 294 14.50 0.95 -1.80
N ASP A 295 14.97 1.55 -0.70
CA ASP A 295 15.90 2.69 -0.76
C ASP A 295 17.22 2.34 -1.47
N SER A 296 17.57 1.06 -1.47
CA SER A 296 18.74 0.51 -2.17
C SER A 296 18.70 0.68 -3.69
N VAL A 297 17.55 0.98 -4.32
CA VAL A 297 17.47 1.33 -5.75
C VAL A 297 18.39 2.51 -6.07
N GLY A 298 18.55 3.47 -5.16
CA GLY A 298 19.47 4.60 -5.31
C GLY A 298 20.96 4.24 -5.35
N LEU A 299 21.32 2.96 -5.16
CA LEU A 299 22.69 2.46 -5.32
C LEU A 299 23.00 2.00 -6.75
N LEU A 300 21.99 1.90 -7.61
CA LEU A 300 22.11 1.48 -9.01
C LEU A 300 22.58 2.65 -9.90
N LEU A 301 23.84 3.07 -9.71
CA LEU A 301 24.38 4.28 -10.36
C LEU A 301 24.49 4.19 -11.89
N ASN A 302 24.50 2.97 -12.45
CA ASN A 302 24.54 2.73 -13.90
C ASN A 302 23.15 2.51 -14.51
N LEU A 303 22.08 2.57 -13.70
CA LEU A 303 20.73 2.33 -14.19
C LEU A 303 20.33 3.44 -15.17
N ARG A 304 19.92 3.03 -16.36
CA ARG A 304 19.51 3.90 -17.48
C ARG A 304 18.01 3.82 -17.72
N ILE A 305 17.41 2.65 -17.56
CA ILE A 305 15.97 2.44 -17.74
C ILE A 305 15.42 1.79 -16.49
N LEU A 306 14.42 2.44 -15.89
CA LEU A 306 13.63 1.89 -14.80
C LEU A 306 12.15 1.95 -15.18
N ASP A 307 11.55 0.77 -15.31
CA ASP A 307 10.11 0.62 -15.51
C ASP A 307 9.50 -0.07 -14.29
N VAL A 308 8.67 0.67 -13.56
CA VAL A 308 7.90 0.20 -12.39
C VAL A 308 6.40 0.47 -12.58
N SER A 309 5.98 0.63 -13.84
CA SER A 309 4.59 0.92 -14.19
C SER A 309 3.65 -0.22 -13.82
N GLY A 310 2.35 0.05 -13.65
CA GLY A 310 1.35 -0.99 -13.39
C GLY A 310 1.55 -1.70 -12.05
N ASN A 311 1.90 -0.95 -11.01
CA ASN A 311 2.10 -1.45 -9.65
C ASN A 311 1.14 -0.75 -8.68
N LYS A 312 1.38 -0.87 -7.37
CA LYS A 312 0.59 -0.24 -6.29
C LYS A 312 1.45 0.74 -5.48
N LEU A 313 2.45 1.37 -6.11
CA LEU A 313 3.40 2.24 -5.43
C LEU A 313 2.69 3.50 -4.93
N ASN A 314 2.81 3.75 -3.62
CA ASN A 314 2.26 4.98 -3.01
C ASN A 314 3.24 6.17 -3.05
N ALA A 315 4.54 5.87 -3.14
CA ALA A 315 5.62 6.85 -3.25
C ALA A 315 6.85 6.21 -3.93
N LEU A 316 7.67 7.05 -4.57
CA LEU A 316 9.02 6.68 -4.98
C LEU A 316 10.00 7.02 -3.83
N PRO A 317 11.04 6.21 -3.59
CA PRO A 317 12.02 6.50 -2.55
C PRO A 317 12.85 7.75 -2.90
N GLU A 318 13.17 8.59 -1.92
CA GLU A 318 14.01 9.79 -2.10
C GLU A 318 15.40 9.45 -2.65
N SER A 319 15.85 8.21 -2.46
CA SER A 319 17.11 7.70 -3.00
C SER A 319 17.11 7.55 -4.52
N ILE A 320 15.94 7.53 -5.20
CA ILE A 320 15.86 7.40 -6.67
C ILE A 320 16.65 8.50 -7.37
N ALA A 321 16.70 9.71 -6.77
CA ALA A 321 17.47 10.83 -7.28
C ALA A 321 18.99 10.55 -7.37
N ARG A 322 19.49 9.52 -6.71
CA ARG A 322 20.90 9.10 -6.80
C ARG A 322 21.21 8.32 -8.07
N CYS A 323 20.20 7.85 -8.82
CA CYS A 323 20.38 7.16 -10.11
C CYS A 323 20.73 8.16 -11.21
N SER A 324 21.92 8.76 -11.14
CA SER A 324 22.32 9.87 -12.01
C SER A 324 22.43 9.50 -13.50
N SER A 325 22.55 8.22 -13.82
CA SER A 325 22.60 7.72 -15.21
C SER A 325 21.23 7.44 -15.82
N LEU A 326 20.13 7.64 -15.07
CA LEU A 326 18.79 7.32 -15.52
C LEU A 326 18.39 8.21 -16.69
N VAL A 327 17.92 7.57 -17.77
CA VAL A 327 17.48 8.19 -19.03
C VAL A 327 15.97 8.06 -19.17
N GLU A 328 15.40 6.93 -18.77
CA GLU A 328 13.96 6.67 -18.82
C GLU A 328 13.46 6.16 -17.47
N LEU A 329 12.42 6.81 -16.97
CA LEU A 329 11.67 6.41 -15.78
C LEU A 329 10.19 6.32 -16.13
N ASP A 330 9.66 5.10 -16.06
CA ASP A 330 8.22 4.85 -16.13
C ASP A 330 7.71 4.40 -14.75
N ALA A 331 6.91 5.26 -14.13
CA ALA A 331 6.21 5.00 -12.88
C ALA A 331 4.69 5.21 -13.05
N SER A 332 4.19 5.03 -14.28
CA SER A 332 2.78 5.17 -14.60
C SER A 332 1.91 4.09 -13.98
N PHE A 333 0.60 4.31 -13.92
CA PHE A 333 -0.37 3.31 -13.47
C PHE A 333 -0.05 2.79 -12.06
N ASN A 334 0.08 3.72 -11.12
CA ASN A 334 0.43 3.48 -9.72
C ASN A 334 -0.46 4.36 -8.81
N ASN A 335 -0.14 4.44 -7.52
CA ASN A 335 -0.89 5.21 -6.52
C ASN A 335 -0.06 6.40 -5.99
N LEU A 336 0.87 6.94 -6.79
CA LEU A 336 1.77 8.02 -6.36
C LEU A 336 0.99 9.29 -6.05
N THR A 337 1.20 9.85 -4.87
CA THR A 337 0.59 11.13 -4.45
C THR A 337 1.53 12.33 -4.61
N PHE A 338 2.84 12.07 -4.61
CA PHE A 338 3.89 13.06 -4.82
C PHE A 338 5.13 12.42 -5.46
N LEU A 339 5.97 13.24 -6.06
CA LEU A 339 7.33 12.87 -6.46
C LEU A 339 8.33 13.33 -5.39
N PRO A 340 9.49 12.65 -5.25
CA PRO A 340 10.56 13.08 -4.37
C PRO A 340 10.99 14.52 -4.60
N ASN A 341 11.23 15.28 -3.52
CA ASN A 341 11.53 16.71 -3.62
C ASN A 341 12.84 17.00 -4.35
N ASN A 342 13.78 16.04 -4.33
CA ASN A 342 15.10 16.16 -4.93
C ASN A 342 15.19 15.55 -6.36
N ILE A 343 14.10 15.02 -6.92
CA ILE A 343 14.12 14.21 -8.15
C ILE A 343 14.86 14.91 -9.30
N GLY A 344 14.59 16.20 -9.52
CA GLY A 344 15.19 16.91 -10.64
C GLY A 344 16.60 17.45 -10.42
N TYR A 345 17.09 17.50 -9.17
CA TYR A 345 18.51 17.79 -8.91
C TYR A 345 19.40 16.58 -9.16
N GLY A 346 18.86 15.38 -8.98
CA GLY A 346 19.60 14.12 -9.11
C GLY A 346 19.54 13.51 -10.51
N LEU A 347 18.37 13.52 -11.14
CA LEU A 347 18.12 12.88 -12.44
C LEU A 347 18.39 13.81 -13.63
N LEU A 348 19.60 14.34 -13.72
CA LEU A 348 19.98 15.35 -14.73
C LEU A 348 20.05 14.80 -16.17
N ASN A 349 20.21 13.49 -16.32
CA ASN A 349 20.27 12.80 -17.61
C ASN A 349 18.93 12.23 -18.09
N LEU A 350 17.86 12.38 -17.29
CA LEU A 350 16.57 11.82 -17.64
C LEU A 350 16.01 12.54 -18.87
N GLU A 351 15.65 11.77 -19.89
CA GLU A 351 15.07 12.25 -21.13
C GLU A 351 13.56 11.98 -21.20
N LYS A 352 13.09 10.91 -20.56
CA LYS A 352 11.68 10.50 -20.56
C LYS A 352 11.20 10.19 -19.14
N LEU A 353 10.15 10.89 -18.72
CA LEU A 353 9.45 10.67 -17.45
C LEU A 353 7.96 10.41 -17.73
N SER A 354 7.51 9.22 -17.35
CA SER A 354 6.11 8.80 -17.49
C SER A 354 5.53 8.53 -16.10
N ILE A 355 4.54 9.33 -15.70
CA ILE A 355 3.90 9.30 -14.37
C ILE A 355 2.37 9.38 -14.49
N GLN A 356 1.82 9.09 -15.66
CA GLN A 356 0.39 9.10 -15.92
C GLN A 356 -0.37 8.08 -15.06
N LEU A 357 -1.68 8.29 -14.89
CA LEU A 357 -2.56 7.38 -14.15
C LEU A 357 -2.05 7.16 -12.71
N ASN A 358 -1.83 8.26 -12.01
CA ASN A 358 -1.45 8.34 -10.60
C ASN A 358 -2.36 9.35 -9.88
N LYS A 359 -2.01 9.75 -8.66
CA LYS A 359 -2.78 10.71 -7.84
C LYS A 359 -1.92 11.93 -7.45
N ILE A 360 -1.03 12.35 -8.34
CA ILE A 360 -0.06 13.41 -8.05
C ILE A 360 -0.78 14.75 -8.02
N HIS A 361 -0.68 15.48 -6.91
CA HIS A 361 -1.31 16.80 -6.73
C HIS A 361 -0.45 17.96 -7.24
N PHE A 362 0.87 17.84 -7.09
CA PHE A 362 1.83 18.87 -7.48
C PHE A 362 3.11 18.22 -8.01
N LEU A 363 3.71 18.85 -9.03
CA LEU A 363 5.08 18.54 -9.42
C LEU A 363 6.05 19.35 -8.55
N PRO A 364 7.10 18.73 -7.97
CA PRO A 364 8.08 19.46 -7.18
C PRO A 364 8.82 20.48 -8.03
N SER A 365 9.18 21.63 -7.48
CA SER A 365 9.89 22.69 -8.21
C SER A 365 11.23 22.22 -8.78
N SER A 366 11.85 21.21 -8.17
CA SER A 366 13.08 20.59 -8.65
C SER A 366 12.94 19.94 -10.01
N ILE A 367 11.74 19.50 -10.44
CA ILE A 367 11.51 18.91 -11.77
C ILE A 367 11.97 19.86 -12.89
N CYS A 368 11.93 21.17 -12.63
CA CYS A 368 12.32 22.21 -13.58
C CYS A 368 13.84 22.26 -13.82
N GLU A 369 14.64 21.58 -12.98
CA GLU A 369 16.10 21.45 -13.14
C GLU A 369 16.51 20.26 -14.02
N MET A 370 15.56 19.45 -14.50
CA MET A 370 15.81 18.31 -15.38
C MET A 370 16.10 18.79 -16.81
N ARG A 371 17.32 19.30 -17.03
CA ARG A 371 17.74 19.96 -18.29
C ARG A 371 17.81 19.03 -19.51
N SER A 372 17.77 17.72 -19.30
CA SER A 372 17.78 16.73 -20.38
C SER A 372 16.39 16.21 -20.75
N LEU A 373 15.36 16.55 -19.98
CA LEU A 373 14.02 16.01 -20.18
C LEU A 373 13.43 16.50 -21.50
N ARG A 374 12.98 15.55 -22.32
CA ARG A 374 12.34 15.76 -23.63
C ARG A 374 10.88 15.37 -23.62
N TYR A 375 10.52 14.37 -22.82
CA TYR A 375 9.17 13.84 -22.72
C TYR A 375 8.72 13.80 -21.26
N LEU A 376 7.62 14.49 -20.98
CA LEU A 376 6.94 14.43 -19.69
C LEU A 376 5.47 14.08 -19.93
N ASP A 377 5.05 12.93 -19.41
CA ASP A 377 3.66 12.52 -19.40
C ASP A 377 3.13 12.40 -17.97
N ALA A 378 2.19 13.26 -17.63
CA ALA A 378 1.50 13.29 -16.35
C ALA A 378 -0.03 13.33 -16.53
N HIS A 379 -0.55 12.75 -17.62
CA HIS A 379 -2.00 12.67 -17.82
C HIS A 379 -2.70 11.83 -16.75
N PHE A 380 -3.99 12.09 -16.52
CA PHE A 380 -4.78 11.37 -15.50
C PHE A 380 -4.08 11.37 -14.13
N ASN A 381 -3.77 12.57 -13.65
CA ASN A 381 -3.34 12.82 -12.28
C ASN A 381 -4.35 13.78 -11.62
N GLU A 382 -3.98 14.31 -10.46
CA GLU A 382 -4.77 15.28 -9.71
C GLU A 382 -4.02 16.62 -9.63
N LEU A 383 -3.30 17.02 -10.68
CA LEU A 383 -2.45 18.22 -10.66
C LEU A 383 -3.27 19.49 -10.54
N HIS A 384 -2.89 20.38 -9.62
CA HIS A 384 -3.52 21.71 -9.46
C HIS A 384 -2.92 22.75 -10.40
N GLY A 385 -1.72 22.49 -10.93
CA GLY A 385 -1.00 23.39 -11.81
C GLY A 385 0.47 23.01 -11.95
N LEU A 386 1.22 23.85 -12.67
CA LEU A 386 2.66 23.66 -12.88
C LEU A 386 3.48 24.61 -12.00
N PRO A 387 4.74 24.24 -11.66
CA PRO A 387 5.66 25.16 -11.03
C PRO A 387 5.89 26.42 -11.89
N GLN A 388 5.96 27.58 -11.25
CA GLN A 388 6.17 28.88 -11.94
C GLN A 388 7.50 28.97 -12.71
N VAL A 389 8.42 28.04 -12.49
CA VAL A 389 9.74 27.98 -13.15
C VAL A 389 9.84 26.88 -14.22
N ILE A 390 8.71 26.34 -14.70
CA ILE A 390 8.67 25.27 -15.71
C ILE A 390 9.46 25.63 -16.99
N GLY A 391 9.51 26.92 -17.34
CA GLY A 391 10.26 27.45 -18.48
C GLY A 391 11.76 27.12 -18.50
N ARG A 392 12.36 26.66 -17.38
CA ARG A 392 13.77 26.22 -17.33
C ARG A 392 14.02 24.94 -18.15
N MET A 393 13.00 24.12 -18.40
CA MET A 393 13.09 22.85 -19.11
C MET A 393 13.15 23.04 -20.62
N THR A 394 14.15 23.78 -21.10
CA THR A 394 14.22 24.24 -22.49
C THR A 394 14.35 23.13 -23.53
N LYS A 395 14.74 21.90 -23.15
CA LYS A 395 14.79 20.73 -24.05
C LYS A 395 13.48 19.96 -24.16
N LEU A 396 12.45 20.31 -23.39
CA LEU A 396 11.18 19.60 -23.40
C LEU A 396 10.50 19.71 -24.76
N GLU A 397 10.17 18.58 -25.37
CA GLU A 397 9.56 18.48 -26.70
C GLU A 397 8.08 18.05 -26.61
N VAL A 398 7.75 17.19 -25.65
CA VAL A 398 6.40 16.65 -25.44
C VAL A 398 6.00 16.83 -23.98
N LEU A 399 4.85 17.46 -23.76
CA LEU A 399 4.23 17.66 -22.46
C LEU A 399 2.76 17.26 -22.51
N ASN A 400 2.41 16.18 -21.81
CA ASN A 400 1.03 15.73 -21.67
C ASN A 400 0.55 15.95 -20.22
N LEU A 401 -0.44 16.82 -20.07
CA LEU A 401 -1.07 17.19 -18.80
C LEU A 401 -2.60 17.02 -18.88
N SER A 402 -3.07 16.22 -19.84
CA SER A 402 -4.50 16.01 -20.03
C SER A 402 -5.15 15.33 -18.82
N SER A 403 -6.45 15.54 -18.63
CA SER A 403 -7.25 14.83 -17.63
C SER A 403 -6.79 15.03 -16.18
N ASN A 404 -6.43 16.27 -15.79
CA ASN A 404 -6.19 16.67 -14.39
C ASN A 404 -7.42 17.39 -13.81
N PHE A 405 -8.54 16.67 -13.79
CA PHE A 405 -9.95 17.10 -13.67
C PHE A 405 -10.32 18.10 -12.57
N ASN A 406 -9.55 18.19 -11.47
CA ASN A 406 -10.03 18.78 -10.23
C ASN A 406 -9.66 20.25 -10.04
N ASP A 407 -8.44 20.69 -10.38
CA ASP A 407 -7.98 22.03 -9.98
C ASP A 407 -7.00 22.70 -10.97
N PHE A 408 -6.67 22.06 -12.09
CA PHE A 408 -5.77 22.66 -13.08
C PHE A 408 -6.49 23.79 -13.84
N THR A 409 -6.36 25.01 -13.31
CA THR A 409 -7.11 26.20 -13.76
C THR A 409 -6.31 27.17 -14.60
N GLU A 410 -4.99 27.22 -14.44
CA GLU A 410 -4.11 28.15 -15.14
C GLU A 410 -2.73 27.57 -15.42
N LEU A 411 -2.07 28.10 -16.45
CA LEU A 411 -0.67 27.82 -16.76
C LEU A 411 0.20 29.00 -16.33
N PRO A 412 1.43 28.74 -15.84
CA PRO A 412 2.38 29.81 -15.56
C PRO A 412 2.81 30.51 -16.86
N ASP A 413 3.10 31.81 -16.79
CA ASP A 413 3.57 32.59 -17.95
C ASP A 413 4.88 32.04 -18.54
N THR A 414 5.68 31.35 -17.73
CA THR A 414 6.95 30.71 -18.13
C THR A 414 6.76 29.44 -18.96
N ILE A 415 5.53 28.93 -19.13
CA ILE A 415 5.26 27.84 -20.08
C ILE A 415 5.74 28.21 -21.49
N SER A 416 5.65 29.50 -21.82
CA SER A 416 6.05 30.08 -23.09
C SER A 416 7.57 30.11 -23.32
N ASP A 417 8.36 29.84 -22.27
CA ASP A 417 9.83 29.74 -22.36
C ASP A 417 10.29 28.31 -22.74
N LEU A 418 9.37 27.35 -22.87
CA LEU A 418 9.63 26.00 -23.40
C LEU A 418 9.85 26.05 -24.93
N THR A 419 10.96 26.66 -25.34
CA THR A 419 11.26 26.97 -26.76
C THR A 419 11.38 25.77 -27.69
N ASN A 420 11.56 24.55 -27.16
CA ASN A 420 11.59 23.31 -27.95
C ASN A 420 10.29 22.50 -27.92
N LEU A 421 9.25 22.99 -27.24
CA LEU A 421 7.99 22.26 -27.11
C LEU A 421 7.31 22.12 -28.47
N ARG A 422 6.98 20.89 -28.84
CA ARG A 422 6.35 20.49 -30.11
C ARG A 422 4.93 20.00 -29.92
N GLU A 423 4.70 19.28 -28.82
CA GLU A 423 3.41 18.67 -28.50
C GLU A 423 3.00 19.04 -27.08
N LEU A 424 1.81 19.64 -26.96
CA LEU A 424 1.22 20.03 -25.69
C LEU A 424 -0.23 19.54 -25.65
N ASP A 425 -0.51 18.62 -24.73
CA ASP A 425 -1.88 18.19 -24.45
C ASP A 425 -2.31 18.71 -23.09
N LEU A 426 -3.35 19.55 -23.10
CA LEU A 426 -3.99 20.16 -21.95
C LEU A 426 -5.48 19.83 -21.90
N SER A 427 -5.93 18.86 -22.69
CA SER A 427 -7.36 18.52 -22.77
C SER A 427 -7.91 18.05 -21.44
N ASN A 428 -9.22 18.22 -21.24
CA ASN A 428 -9.94 17.69 -20.10
C ASN A 428 -9.41 18.22 -18.76
N ASN A 429 -9.25 19.54 -18.69
CA ASN A 429 -8.83 20.31 -17.51
C ASN A 429 -9.83 21.44 -17.24
N GLN A 430 -9.51 22.35 -16.32
CA GLN A 430 -10.35 23.50 -15.96
C GLN A 430 -9.76 24.84 -16.42
N ILE A 431 -8.95 24.81 -17.48
CA ILE A 431 -8.21 25.99 -17.95
C ILE A 431 -9.16 26.98 -18.61
N ARG A 432 -9.18 28.21 -18.08
CA ARG A 432 -10.02 29.30 -18.63
C ARG A 432 -9.28 30.22 -19.57
N ALA A 433 -7.98 30.40 -19.36
CA ALA A 433 -7.17 31.28 -20.17
C ALA A 433 -5.76 30.71 -20.35
N LEU A 434 -5.23 30.82 -21.56
CA LEU A 434 -3.81 30.66 -21.83
C LEU A 434 -3.06 31.96 -21.49
N PRO A 435 -1.80 31.87 -21.04
CA PRO A 435 -1.00 33.04 -20.72
C PRO A 435 -0.80 33.90 -21.98
N CYS A 436 -0.77 35.21 -21.81
CA CYS A 436 -0.66 36.15 -22.92
C CYS A 436 0.64 35.97 -23.73
N THR A 437 1.69 35.42 -23.10
CA THR A 437 2.96 35.07 -23.73
C THR A 437 2.93 33.78 -24.56
N PHE A 438 1.84 33.02 -24.57
CA PHE A 438 1.72 31.68 -25.19
C PHE A 438 2.08 31.67 -26.69
N GLY A 439 1.92 32.81 -27.38
CA GLY A 439 2.34 32.99 -28.77
C GLY A 439 3.84 32.78 -29.02
N ARG A 440 4.69 32.84 -27.97
CA ARG A 440 6.14 32.63 -28.06
C ARG A 440 6.56 31.17 -28.30
N LEU A 441 5.62 30.21 -28.20
CA LEU A 441 5.87 28.78 -28.45
C LEU A 441 6.06 28.47 -29.95
N GLY A 442 7.14 28.98 -30.54
CA GLY A 442 7.36 28.95 -32.00
C GLY A 442 7.44 27.55 -32.62
N LYS A 443 7.89 26.54 -31.85
CA LYS A 443 8.02 25.15 -32.33
C LYS A 443 6.80 24.27 -32.06
N LEU A 444 5.76 24.80 -31.41
CA LEU A 444 4.58 24.03 -31.07
C LEU A 444 3.78 23.69 -32.33
N VAL A 445 3.59 22.40 -32.58
CA VAL A 445 2.89 21.86 -33.75
C VAL A 445 1.55 21.24 -33.33
N LYS A 446 1.56 20.44 -32.27
CA LYS A 446 0.35 19.78 -31.76
C LYS A 446 -0.07 20.45 -30.46
N LEU A 447 -1.31 20.94 -30.44
CA LEU A 447 -1.93 21.54 -29.27
C LEU A 447 -3.33 20.96 -29.14
N ASN A 448 -3.60 20.33 -27.99
CA ASN A 448 -4.91 19.85 -27.63
C ASN A 448 -5.44 20.62 -26.41
N LEU A 449 -6.59 21.25 -26.57
CA LEU A 449 -7.24 22.11 -25.57
C LEU A 449 -8.68 21.67 -25.29
N ASP A 450 -9.10 20.53 -25.86
CA ASP A 450 -10.48 20.06 -25.79
C ASP A 450 -10.96 19.90 -24.35
N GLN A 451 -12.26 20.01 -24.12
CA GLN A 451 -12.85 19.82 -22.79
C GLN A 451 -12.25 20.74 -21.70
N ASN A 452 -11.98 22.00 -22.06
CA ASN A 452 -11.66 23.07 -21.11
C ASN A 452 -12.70 24.20 -21.20
N PRO A 453 -13.03 24.88 -20.09
CA PRO A 453 -13.89 26.06 -20.07
C PRO A 453 -13.15 27.32 -20.58
N LEU A 454 -12.53 27.24 -21.77
CA LEU A 454 -11.70 28.29 -22.34
C LEU A 454 -12.50 29.54 -22.73
N ILE A 455 -12.04 30.67 -22.22
CA ILE A 455 -12.47 32.03 -22.59
C ILE A 455 -11.41 32.67 -23.50
N VAL A 456 -10.13 32.38 -23.25
CA VAL A 456 -8.99 32.95 -24.00
C VAL A 456 -7.98 31.85 -24.33
N PRO A 457 -7.77 31.49 -25.60
CA PRO A 457 -8.47 31.97 -26.79
C PRO A 457 -9.94 31.49 -26.83
N PRO A 458 -10.83 32.18 -27.59
CA PRO A 458 -12.17 31.67 -27.87
C PRO A 458 -12.11 30.27 -28.50
N ILE A 459 -13.11 29.45 -28.23
CA ILE A 459 -13.12 28.05 -28.66
C ILE A 459 -13.05 27.88 -30.18
N GLU A 460 -13.57 28.85 -30.95
CA GLU A 460 -13.49 28.85 -32.41
C GLU A 460 -12.06 29.03 -32.93
N ILE A 461 -11.20 29.67 -32.14
CA ILE A 461 -9.77 29.81 -32.43
C ILE A 461 -9.02 28.57 -31.95
N ALA A 462 -9.35 28.07 -30.75
CA ALA A 462 -8.75 26.84 -30.22
C ALA A 462 -8.91 25.66 -31.20
N ASN A 463 -10.11 25.48 -31.75
CA ASN A 463 -10.44 24.39 -32.69
C ASN A 463 -9.72 24.49 -34.05
N LYS A 464 -9.13 25.64 -34.39
CA LYS A 464 -8.33 25.81 -35.62
C LYS A 464 -6.89 25.31 -35.49
N GLY A 465 -6.47 24.92 -34.28
CA GLY A 465 -5.16 24.34 -34.00
C GLY A 465 -4.10 25.33 -33.52
N ALA A 466 -2.89 24.81 -33.32
CA ALA A 466 -1.80 25.49 -32.63
C ALA A 466 -1.41 26.84 -33.26
N ASP A 467 -1.29 26.93 -34.59
CA ASP A 467 -0.87 28.16 -35.27
C ASP A 467 -1.87 29.30 -35.10
N ALA A 468 -3.18 29.01 -35.22
CA ALA A 468 -4.23 30.00 -35.01
C ALA A 468 -4.24 30.53 -33.57
N VAL A 469 -4.03 29.65 -32.58
CA VAL A 469 -3.91 30.03 -31.17
C VAL A 469 -2.67 30.91 -30.95
N LYS A 470 -1.51 30.51 -31.46
CA LYS A 470 -0.26 31.29 -31.33
C LYS A 470 -0.40 32.69 -31.94
N ASP A 471 -1.01 32.80 -33.13
CA ASP A 471 -1.23 34.08 -33.81
C ASP A 471 -2.19 34.98 -33.03
N TYR A 472 -3.29 34.42 -32.54
CA TYR A 472 -4.26 35.15 -31.72
C TYR A 472 -3.61 35.67 -30.43
N MET A 473 -2.87 34.81 -29.72
CA MET A 473 -2.21 35.18 -28.48
C MET A 473 -1.10 36.23 -28.71
N SER A 474 -0.34 36.11 -29.79
CA SER A 474 0.70 37.09 -30.18
C SER A 474 0.10 38.47 -30.47
N LYS A 475 -1.03 38.53 -31.20
CA LYS A 475 -1.76 39.78 -31.46
C LYS A 475 -2.31 40.38 -30.16
N LYS A 476 -2.95 39.55 -29.32
CA LYS A 476 -3.48 39.99 -28.03
C LYS A 476 -2.40 40.55 -27.11
N TRP A 477 -1.21 39.96 -27.11
CA TRP A 477 -0.06 40.47 -26.35
C TRP A 477 0.41 41.84 -26.86
N LEU A 478 0.48 42.03 -28.19
CA LEU A 478 0.78 43.34 -28.80
C LEU A 478 -0.26 44.39 -28.39
N ASP A 479 -1.55 44.04 -28.43
CA ASP A 479 -2.63 44.95 -28.01
C ASP A 479 -2.48 45.35 -26.53
N ILE A 480 -2.15 44.40 -25.65
CA ILE A 480 -1.89 44.67 -24.22
C ILE A 480 -0.70 45.63 -24.05
N ILE A 481 0.42 45.39 -24.74
CA ILE A 481 1.61 46.25 -24.65
C ILE A 481 1.31 47.66 -25.18
N THR A 482 0.62 47.76 -26.32
CA THR A 482 0.32 49.07 -26.92
C THR A 482 -0.65 49.89 -26.08
N GLU A 483 -1.63 49.24 -25.43
CA GLU A 483 -2.52 49.90 -24.47
C GLU A 483 -1.75 50.36 -23.23
N GLU A 484 -0.88 49.51 -22.67
CA GLU A 484 -0.09 49.90 -21.50
C GLU A 484 0.86 51.05 -21.80
N GLN A 485 1.50 51.05 -22.98
CA GLN A 485 2.32 52.18 -23.42
C GLN A 485 1.50 53.47 -23.57
N ARG A 486 0.27 53.38 -24.09
CA ARG A 486 -0.64 54.53 -24.18
C ARG A 486 -0.99 55.05 -22.79
N ARG A 487 -1.26 54.17 -21.82
CA ARG A 487 -1.54 54.54 -20.43
C ARG A 487 -0.35 55.24 -19.78
N ILE A 488 0.86 54.69 -19.90
CA ILE A 488 2.09 55.30 -19.38
C ILE A 488 2.31 56.68 -20.01
N ASN A 489 2.13 56.82 -21.32
CA ASN A 489 2.27 58.12 -22.00
C ASN A 489 1.24 59.14 -21.50
N LEU A 490 -0.01 58.72 -21.24
CA LEU A 490 -1.07 59.58 -20.70
C LEU A 490 -0.75 60.01 -19.25
N GLU A 491 -0.25 59.10 -18.43
CA GLU A 491 0.18 59.38 -17.05
C GLU A 491 1.38 60.33 -17.02
N ALA A 492 2.38 60.13 -17.88
CA ALA A 492 3.52 61.03 -18.02
C ALA A 492 3.09 62.43 -18.48
N SER A 493 2.15 62.53 -19.43
CA SER A 493 1.59 63.80 -19.88
C SER A 493 0.80 64.51 -18.77
N ASN A 494 0.05 63.77 -17.94
CA ASN A 494 -0.69 64.33 -16.81
C ASN A 494 0.26 64.81 -15.69
N GLN A 495 1.36 64.11 -15.44
CA GLN A 495 2.39 64.51 -14.46
C GLN A 495 3.21 65.72 -14.93
N GLN A 496 3.50 65.84 -16.24
CA GLN A 496 4.11 67.04 -16.82
C GLN A 496 3.21 68.29 -16.70
N GLY A 497 1.88 68.12 -16.66
CA GLY A 497 0.94 69.18 -16.37
C GLY A 497 0.91 69.65 -14.90
N GLN A 498 1.49 68.88 -13.97
CA GLN A 498 1.44 69.15 -12.52
C GLN A 498 2.79 69.46 -11.87
N MET A 499 3.94 69.10 -12.46
CA MET A 499 5.24 69.44 -11.89
C MET A 499 6.29 69.78 -12.96
N GLY A 500 6.49 71.08 -13.16
CA GLY A 500 7.55 71.63 -14.01
C GLY A 500 8.97 71.46 -13.45
N TRP A 501 9.17 71.19 -12.16
CA TRP A 501 10.52 71.07 -11.57
C TRP A 501 10.62 69.79 -10.72
N LEU A 502 11.18 68.71 -11.28
CA LEU A 502 12.14 67.75 -10.67
C LEU A 502 12.32 66.52 -11.58
N SER A 503 13.29 66.64 -12.51
CA SER A 503 13.69 65.65 -13.51
C SER A 503 14.70 64.62 -12.97
N TRP A 504 14.35 63.75 -12.02
CA TRP A 504 15.27 62.67 -11.60
C TRP A 504 14.48 61.39 -11.27
N GLY A 505 14.37 60.46 -12.24
CA GLY A 505 13.75 59.15 -11.99
C GLY A 505 13.55 58.17 -13.17
N THR A 506 13.91 58.50 -14.41
CA THR A 506 13.53 57.67 -15.58
C THR A 506 14.60 56.70 -16.11
N SER A 507 15.81 56.67 -15.55
CA SER A 507 16.94 55.90 -16.12
C SER A 507 17.05 54.43 -15.68
N LEU A 508 16.20 53.90 -14.80
CA LEU A 508 16.22 52.47 -14.47
C LEU A 508 15.22 51.64 -15.29
N VAL A 509 14.15 52.25 -15.81
CA VAL A 509 13.11 51.55 -16.58
C VAL A 509 13.42 51.51 -18.09
N SER A 510 14.15 52.48 -18.63
CA SER A 510 14.56 52.46 -20.04
C SER A 510 15.54 51.32 -20.35
N ASN A 511 16.36 50.89 -19.39
CA ASN A 511 17.30 49.77 -19.57
C ASN A 511 16.62 48.39 -19.56
N ALA A 512 15.44 48.24 -18.93
CA ALA A 512 14.64 47.03 -19.05
C ALA A 512 13.96 46.92 -20.42
N ILE A 513 13.61 48.07 -21.03
CA ILE A 513 12.92 48.15 -22.33
C ILE A 513 13.91 48.13 -23.50
N SER A 514 15.13 48.67 -23.34
CA SER A 514 16.15 48.64 -24.40
C SER A 514 16.71 47.24 -24.67
N GLY A 515 16.77 46.38 -23.64
CA GLY A 515 17.11 44.96 -23.80
C GLY A 515 16.06 44.15 -24.57
N VAL A 516 14.80 44.62 -24.62
CA VAL A 516 13.69 43.97 -25.35
C VAL A 516 13.59 44.48 -26.79
N SER A 517 14.04 45.69 -27.09
CA SER A 517 14.08 46.23 -28.47
C SER A 517 15.16 45.56 -29.33
N GLN A 518 16.27 45.11 -28.72
CA GLN A 518 17.35 44.43 -29.46
C GLN A 518 16.94 43.08 -30.06
N SER A 519 15.99 42.35 -29.45
CA SER A 519 15.52 41.07 -29.99
C SER A 519 14.57 41.22 -31.17
N VAL A 520 13.98 42.40 -31.36
CA VAL A 520 13.11 42.72 -32.50
C VAL A 520 13.93 43.10 -33.74
N GLY A 521 15.14 43.63 -33.55
CA GLY A 521 16.03 44.05 -34.63
C GLY A 521 16.68 42.92 -35.45
N GLU A 522 16.77 41.71 -34.91
CA GLU A 522 17.40 40.57 -35.61
C GLU A 522 16.46 39.83 -36.57
N TYR A 523 15.14 40.00 -36.45
CA TYR A 523 14.16 39.27 -37.27
C TYR A 523 13.74 39.97 -38.57
N LEU A 524 14.29 41.15 -38.90
CA LEU A 524 13.85 41.96 -40.05
C LEU A 524 14.95 42.37 -41.07
N ASN A 525 16.12 41.71 -41.13
CA ASN A 525 17.15 42.07 -42.11
C ASN A 525 17.02 41.31 -43.46
N GLY A 526 16.28 41.91 -44.40
CA GLY A 526 16.49 41.81 -45.86
C GLY A 526 17.22 43.06 -46.40
N PRO A 527 17.82 43.03 -47.60
CA PRO A 527 19.01 43.83 -47.93
C PRO A 527 18.76 45.35 -47.99
N LYS A 528 19.67 46.09 -47.35
CA LYS A 528 19.70 47.56 -47.27
C LYS A 528 19.83 48.21 -48.65
N ALA A 529 18.88 49.10 -48.98
CA ALA A 529 19.08 50.16 -49.97
C ALA A 529 19.96 51.29 -49.36
N PRO A 530 20.69 52.08 -50.18
CA PRO A 530 21.73 52.98 -49.68
C PRO A 530 21.14 54.20 -48.95
N ARG A 531 21.81 54.60 -47.87
CA ARG A 531 21.46 55.75 -47.03
C ARG A 531 21.67 57.07 -47.78
N ASP A 532 20.64 57.91 -47.75
CA ASP A 532 20.71 59.30 -48.21
C ASP A 532 21.46 60.15 -47.17
N PRO A 533 22.51 60.91 -47.54
CA PRO A 533 23.36 61.65 -46.60
C PRO A 533 22.79 63.01 -46.15
N TYR A 534 21.48 63.23 -46.24
CA TYR A 534 20.87 64.56 -46.01
C TYR A 534 19.96 64.67 -44.78
N LEU A 535 19.87 63.63 -43.93
CA LEU A 535 18.97 63.62 -42.77
C LEU A 535 19.64 63.86 -41.40
N ASP A 536 20.95 64.09 -41.36
CA ASP A 536 21.64 64.53 -40.14
C ASP A 536 21.94 66.03 -40.19
N GLN A 537 20.90 66.85 -40.09
CA GLN A 537 21.04 68.23 -39.63
C GLN A 537 19.74 68.69 -38.94
N GLN A 538 19.85 68.92 -37.63
CA GLN A 538 18.91 69.62 -36.74
C GLN A 538 17.61 68.82 -36.47
N LEU A 539 17.26 68.45 -35.24
CA LEU A 539 17.39 69.05 -33.91
C LEU A 539 17.37 67.95 -32.84
#